data_AF-A0A8T4KQQ1-F1
#
_entry.id   AF-A0A8T4KQQ1-F1
#
_cell.length_a   1.000
_cell.length_b   1.000
_cell.length_c   1.000
_cell.angle_alpha   90.00
_cell.angle_beta   90.00
_cell.angle_gamma   90.00
#
_symmetry.space_group_name_H-M   'P 1'
#
loop_
_entity.id
_entity.type
_entity.pdbx_description
1 polymer ?
#
loop_
_entity_poly.entity_id
_entity_poly.type
_entity_poly.pdbx_seq_one_letter_code
_entity_poly.pdbx_strand_id
1 'polypeptide(L)'
;MMKNVSIRLHEGFIKEAERLSRFEMVDTSAILRESLERGLADVRIEIAIELFSKGKVSVSEAADIANLGVGEMMDELVKRGVKQEINIDDIRGSLERAMKTVK
;
A
#
# COMPACT_ATOMS: atom_id res chain seq x y z
N MET A 1 -16.50 -12.92 8.79
CA MET A 1 -16.91 -12.63 10.19
C MET A 1 -16.54 -11.18 10.48
N MET A 2 -17.47 -10.36 10.96
CA MET A 2 -17.19 -8.97 11.34
C MET A 2 -16.75 -8.91 12.81
N LYS A 3 -15.83 -7.99 13.13
CA LYS A 3 -15.38 -7.72 14.51
C LYS A 3 -15.61 -6.24 14.83
N ASN A 4 -16.05 -5.95 16.05
CA ASN A 4 -16.18 -4.59 16.54
C ASN A 4 -14.85 -4.11 17.14
N VAL A 5 -14.43 -2.92 16.75
CA VAL A 5 -13.23 -2.25 17.26
C VAL A 5 -13.64 -0.84 17.70
N SER A 6 -13.16 -0.40 18.86
CA SER A 6 -13.39 0.97 19.37
C SER A 6 -12.12 1.80 19.20
N ILE A 7 -12.23 2.93 18.50
CA ILE A 7 -11.13 3.87 18.26
C ILE A 7 -11.57 5.30 18.61
N ARG A 8 -10.62 6.15 18.99
CA ARG A 8 -10.87 7.59 19.21
C ARG A 8 -10.51 8.36 17.96
N LEU A 9 -11.43 9.17 17.47
CA LEU A 9 -11.27 10.01 16.28
C LEU A 9 -11.54 11.47 16.64
N HIS A 10 -10.94 12.39 15.89
CA HIS A 10 -11.24 13.80 16.02
C HIS A 10 -12.70 14.08 15.63
N GLU A 11 -13.37 14.93 16.40
CA GLU A 11 -14.79 15.26 16.21
C GLU A 11 -15.08 15.75 14.78
N GLY A 12 -14.18 16.56 14.20
CA GLY A 12 -14.32 17.05 12.83
C GLY A 12 -14.39 15.94 11.78
N PHE A 13 -13.65 14.85 11.97
CA PHE A 13 -13.68 13.70 11.06
C PHE A 13 -15.02 12.97 11.13
N ILE A 14 -15.57 12.78 12.33
CA ILE A 14 -16.89 12.17 12.52
C ILE A 14 -17.99 13.02 11.88
N LYS A 15 -17.96 14.34 12.12
CA LYS A 15 -18.91 15.28 11.52
C LYS A 15 -18.89 15.24 9.99
N GLU A 16 -17.71 15.09 9.41
CA GLU A 16 -17.56 14.97 7.96
C GLU A 16 -18.15 13.65 7.44
N ALA A 17 -17.87 12.53 8.10
CA ALA A 17 -18.46 11.24 7.74
C ALA A 17 -20.00 11.25 7.84
N GLU A 18 -20.56 11.89 8.87
CA GLU A 18 -22.01 12.11 9.01
C GLU A 18 -22.58 13.01 7.92
N ARG A 19 -21.81 13.99 7.46
CA ARG A 19 -22.21 14.88 6.38
C ARG A 19 -22.31 14.11 5.06
N LEU A 20 -21.31 13.28 4.76
CA LEU A 20 -21.26 12.43 3.56
C LEU A 20 -22.35 11.36 3.58
N SER A 21 -22.61 10.74 4.74
CA SER A 21 -23.62 9.69 4.86
C SER A 21 -25.03 10.17 4.52
N ARG A 22 -25.34 11.46 4.79
CA ARG A 22 -26.60 12.10 4.39
C ARG A 22 -26.75 12.25 2.88
N PHE A 23 -25.66 12.49 2.14
CA PHE A 23 -25.72 12.62 0.68
C PHE A 23 -25.92 11.25 0.00
N GLU A 24 -25.27 10.22 0.52
CA GLU A 24 -25.36 8.85 -0.01
C GLU A 24 -26.57 8.08 0.53
N MET A 25 -27.33 8.65 1.47
CA MET A 25 -28.47 8.02 2.16
C MET A 25 -28.11 6.68 2.81
N VAL A 26 -26.91 6.60 3.41
CA VAL A 26 -26.39 5.43 4.13
C VAL A 26 -26.09 5.76 5.59
N ASP A 27 -25.81 4.74 6.40
CA ASP A 27 -25.33 4.94 7.76
C ASP A 27 -23.91 5.56 7.78
N THR A 28 -23.63 6.40 8.77
CA THR A 28 -22.27 6.93 9.02
C THR A 28 -21.24 5.80 9.16
N SER A 29 -21.64 4.65 9.72
CA SER A 29 -20.78 3.48 9.84
C SER A 29 -20.36 2.88 8.50
N ALA A 30 -21.18 3.02 7.44
CA ALA A 30 -20.84 2.58 6.09
C ALA A 30 -19.75 3.48 5.49
N ILE A 31 -19.92 4.80 5.56
CA ILE A 31 -18.91 5.78 5.13
C ILE A 31 -17.58 5.57 5.87
N LEU A 32 -17.64 5.40 7.21
CA LEU A 32 -16.44 5.18 8.02
C LEU A 32 -15.73 3.88 7.64
N ARG A 33 -16.47 2.79 7.44
CA ARG A 33 -15.90 1.50 7.05
C ARG A 33 -15.23 1.59 5.68
N GLU A 34 -15.91 2.16 4.70
CA GLU A 34 -15.36 2.32 3.36
C GLU A 34 -14.11 3.21 3.37
N SER A 35 -14.13 4.31 4.14
CA SER A 35 -12.96 5.17 4.32
C SER A 35 -11.78 4.42 4.94
N LEU A 36 -12.04 3.58 5.94
CA LEU A 36 -11.00 2.75 6.57
C LEU A 36 -10.46 1.68 5.62
N GLU A 37 -11.31 1.04 4.83
CA GLU A 37 -10.89 0.03 3.85
C GLU A 37 -9.98 0.64 2.77
N ARG A 38 -10.37 1.80 2.23
CA ARG A 38 -9.56 2.55 1.26
C ARG A 38 -8.24 3.04 1.89
N GLY A 39 -8.31 3.66 3.07
CA GLY A 39 -7.13 4.16 3.76
C GLY A 39 -6.16 3.04 4.17
N LEU A 40 -6.66 1.85 4.52
CA LEU A 40 -5.80 0.71 4.86
C LEU A 40 -5.00 0.21 3.65
N ALA A 41 -5.56 0.28 2.44
CA ALA A 41 -4.83 -0.05 1.22
C ALA A 41 -3.67 0.93 0.99
N ASP A 42 -3.91 2.24 1.18
CA ASP A 42 -2.86 3.26 1.03
C ASP A 42 -1.76 3.12 2.10
N VAL A 43 -2.14 2.93 3.37
CA VAL A 43 -1.19 2.71 4.48
C VAL A 43 -0.30 1.50 4.21
N ARG A 44 -0.86 0.44 3.65
CA ARG A 44 -0.11 -0.78 3.30
C ARG A 44 0.94 -0.52 2.24
N ILE A 45 0.61 0.25 1.20
CA ILE A 45 1.57 0.66 0.15
C ILE A 45 2.69 1.52 0.75
N GLU A 46 2.34 2.45 1.63
CA GLU A 46 3.33 3.33 2.29
C GLU A 46 4.33 2.53 3.13
N ILE A 47 3.85 1.58 3.93
CA ILE A 47 4.71 0.69 4.71
C ILE A 47 5.62 -0.14 3.80
N ALA A 48 5.09 -0.70 2.71
CA ALA A 48 5.88 -1.48 1.74
C ALA A 48 7.03 -0.63 1.14
N ILE A 49 6.71 0.60 0.73
CA ILE A 49 7.68 1.54 0.15
C ILE A 49 8.74 1.94 1.18
N GLU A 50 8.34 2.21 2.43
CA GLU A 50 9.28 2.58 3.50
C GLU A 50 10.26 1.44 3.80
N LEU A 51 9.75 0.21 3.89
CA LEU A 51 10.58 -0.97 4.14
C LEU A 51 11.55 -1.21 2.97
N PHE A 52 11.06 -1.09 1.74
CA PHE A 52 11.88 -1.21 0.53
C PHE A 52 12.97 -0.13 0.50
N SER A 53 12.61 1.13 0.73
CA SER A 53 13.55 2.26 0.73
C SER A 53 14.63 2.14 1.80
N LYS A 54 14.34 1.41 2.89
CA LYS A 54 15.32 1.10 3.95
C LYS A 54 16.14 -0.17 3.67
N GLY A 55 15.98 -0.79 2.50
CA GLY A 55 16.66 -2.03 2.11
C GLY A 55 16.26 -3.25 2.94
N LYS A 56 15.11 -3.21 3.63
CA LYS A 56 14.67 -4.29 4.53
C LYS A 56 13.94 -5.42 3.80
N VAL A 57 13.41 -5.13 2.61
CA VAL A 57 12.64 -6.06 1.78
C VAL A 57 13.03 -5.85 0.31
N SER A 58 12.95 -6.91 -0.47
CA SER A 58 13.04 -6.86 -1.94
C SER A 58 11.80 -6.23 -2.56
N VAL A 59 11.84 -5.91 -3.86
CA VAL A 59 10.66 -5.41 -4.59
C VAL A 59 9.51 -6.42 -4.57
N SER A 60 9.80 -7.72 -4.65
CA SER A 60 8.77 -8.76 -4.59
C SER A 60 8.11 -8.82 -3.22
N GLU A 61 8.90 -8.77 -2.14
CA GLU A 61 8.37 -8.76 -0.78
C GLU A 61 7.59 -7.46 -0.49
N ALA A 62 8.03 -6.33 -1.03
CA ALA A 62 7.27 -5.07 -0.95
C ALA A 62 5.93 -5.18 -1.69
N ALA A 63 5.91 -5.80 -2.88
CA ALA A 63 4.70 -6.04 -3.64
C ALA A 63 3.72 -6.94 -2.87
N ASP A 64 4.22 -8.00 -2.24
CA ASP A 64 3.44 -8.90 -1.37
C ASP A 64 2.84 -8.14 -0.18
N ILE A 65 3.64 -7.29 0.49
CA ILE A 65 3.15 -6.44 1.59
C ILE A 65 2.06 -5.50 1.08
N ALA A 66 2.28 -4.83 -0.06
CA ALA A 66 1.35 -3.90 -0.71
C ALA A 66 0.09 -4.58 -1.27
N ASN A 67 0.09 -5.91 -1.39
CA ASN A 67 -0.93 -6.69 -2.09
C ASN A 67 -1.10 -6.24 -3.55
N LEU A 68 0.03 -6.05 -4.23
CA LEU A 68 0.14 -5.64 -5.63
C LEU A 68 0.98 -6.67 -6.40
N GLY A 69 0.84 -6.70 -7.72
CA GLY A 69 1.82 -7.35 -8.57
C GLY A 69 3.17 -6.62 -8.53
N VAL A 70 4.27 -7.34 -8.82
CA VAL A 70 5.63 -6.76 -8.82
C VAL A 70 5.73 -5.54 -9.74
N GLY A 71 5.09 -5.58 -10.92
CA GLY A 71 5.05 -4.45 -11.86
C GLY A 71 4.30 -3.23 -11.30
N GLU A 72 3.14 -3.46 -10.68
CA GLU A 72 2.35 -2.40 -10.04
C GLU A 72 3.11 -1.76 -8.87
N MET A 73 3.85 -2.57 -8.10
CA MET A 73 4.72 -2.06 -7.03
C MET A 73 5.86 -1.19 -7.60
N MET A 74 6.45 -1.59 -8.73
CA MET A 74 7.46 -0.77 -9.40
C MET A 74 6.87 0.56 -9.87
N ASP A 75 5.65 0.57 -10.42
CA ASP A 75 4.96 1.80 -10.79
C ASP A 75 4.72 2.70 -9.59
N GLU A 76 4.32 2.15 -8.43
CA GLU A 76 4.13 2.91 -7.19
C GLU A 76 5.45 3.49 -6.65
N LEU A 77 6.56 2.75 -6.72
CA LEU A 77 7.88 3.26 -6.35
C LEU A 77 8.28 4.46 -7.21
N VAL A 78 8.04 4.38 -8.52
CA VAL A 78 8.34 5.48 -9.46
C VAL A 78 7.45 6.68 -9.19
N LYS A 79 6.12 6.48 -9.06
CA LYS A 79 5.15 7.56 -8.78
C LYS A 79 5.50 8.33 -7.51
N ARG A 80 5.92 7.64 -6.45
CA ARG A 80 6.25 8.25 -5.15
C ARG A 80 7.68 8.78 -5.07
N GLY A 81 8.41 8.81 -6.18
CA GLY A 81 9.74 9.42 -6.27
C GLY A 81 10.83 8.61 -5.57
N VAL A 82 10.57 7.35 -5.24
CA VAL A 82 11.60 6.42 -4.74
C VAL A 82 12.41 5.97 -5.93
N LYS A 83 13.42 6.77 -6.28
CA LYS A 83 14.45 6.34 -7.22
C LYS A 83 15.21 5.21 -6.57
N GLN A 84 15.06 4.01 -7.10
CA GLN A 84 16.06 3.00 -6.83
C GLN A 84 17.37 3.50 -7.45
N GLU A 85 18.43 3.65 -6.65
CA GLU A 85 19.79 3.61 -7.18
C GLU A 85 20.07 2.17 -7.61
N ILE A 86 19.41 1.70 -8.67
CA ILE A 86 19.80 0.47 -9.32
C ILE A 86 20.99 0.80 -10.20
N ASN A 87 22.17 0.27 -9.87
CA ASN A 87 23.26 0.26 -10.81
C ASN A 87 23.02 -0.85 -11.86
N ILE A 88 23.50 -0.64 -13.08
CA ILE A 88 23.39 -1.57 -14.20
C ILE A 88 23.98 -2.95 -13.86
N ASP A 89 24.99 -2.98 -12.98
CA ASP A 89 25.60 -4.21 -12.48
C ASP A 89 24.65 -5.06 -11.63
N ASP A 90 23.77 -4.41 -10.85
CA ASP A 90 22.78 -5.09 -10.01
C ASP A 90 21.68 -5.76 -10.85
N ILE A 91 21.29 -5.11 -11.96
CA ILE A 91 20.38 -5.70 -12.96
C ILE A 91 21.03 -6.92 -13.60
N ARG A 92 22.29 -6.78 -14.04
CA ARG A 92 23.01 -7.87 -14.71
C ARG A 92 23.16 -9.10 -13.81
N GLY A 93 23.59 -8.89 -12.56
CA GLY A 93 23.74 -9.98 -11.59
C GLY A 93 22.41 -10.66 -11.24
N SER A 94 21.30 -9.92 -11.25
CA SER A 94 19.97 -10.48 -11.00
C SER A 94 19.46 -11.30 -12.19
N LEU A 95 19.71 -10.83 -13.42
CA LEU A 95 19.37 -11.56 -14.65
C LEU A 95 20.18 -12.86 -14.79
N GLU A 96 21.49 -12.82 -14.52
CA GLU A 96 22.35 -14.02 -14.58
C GLU A 96 21.92 -15.09 -13.58
N ARG A 97 21.47 -14.69 -12.38
CA ARG A 97 20.93 -15.60 -11.37
C ARG A 97 19.61 -16.22 -11.84
N ALA A 98 18.68 -15.42 -12.36
CA ALA A 98 17.42 -15.92 -12.90
C ALA A 98 17.63 -16.91 -14.05
N MET A 99 18.55 -16.61 -14.98
CA MET A 99 18.87 -17.51 -16.11
C MET A 99 19.47 -18.84 -15.67
N LYS A 100 20.17 -18.90 -14.54
CA LYS A 100 20.69 -20.16 -13.97
C LYS A 100 19.61 -21.05 -13.37
N THR A 101 18.50 -20.47 -12.92
CA THR A 101 17.42 -21.21 -12.24
C THR A 101 16.43 -21.84 -13.22
N VAL A 102 16.35 -21.38 -14.47
CA VAL A 102 15.46 -21.91 -15.53
C VAL A 102 16.16 -23.02 -16.35
N LYS A 103 17.00 -23.85 -15.71
CA LYS A 103 17.70 -24.96 -16.38
C LYS A 103 17.19 -26.32 -15.91
#